data_AF-A0A5C6DGR5-F1
#
_entry.id   AF-A0A5C6DGR5-F1
#
_cell.length_a   1.000
_cell.length_b   1.000
_cell.length_c   1.000
_cell.angle_alpha   90.00
_cell.angle_beta   90.00
_cell.angle_gamma   90.00
#
_symmetry.space_group_name_H-M   'P 1'
#
loop_
_entity.id
_entity.type
_entity.pdbx_description
1 polymer ?
#
loop_
_entity_poly.entity_id
_entity_poly.type
_entity_poly.pdbx_seq_one_letter_code
_entity_poly.pdbx_strand_id
1 'polypeptide(L)'
;MDPQATWNELIRAWSARDVQAAQEAAEALLEWLRKGGFAPLTMQQLPQGDLLHETIATAVCNAVRLHTSLDFPNEESNNDNDNQVGDQGSPST
;
A
#
# COMPACT_ATOMS: atom_id res chain seq x y z
N MET A 1 5.96 7.39 20.18
CA MET A 1 5.09 7.22 19.00
C MET A 1 3.73 6.78 19.50
N ASP A 2 2.65 7.29 18.91
CA ASP A 2 1.31 6.84 19.25
C ASP A 2 0.92 5.68 18.31
N PRO A 3 0.77 4.44 18.81
CA PRO A 3 0.48 3.28 17.97
C PRO A 3 -0.90 3.37 17.32
N GLN A 4 -1.88 4.01 17.98
CA GLN A 4 -3.22 4.16 17.44
C GLN A 4 -3.25 5.16 16.28
N ALA A 5 -2.57 6.29 16.42
CA ALA A 5 -2.46 7.30 15.37
C ALA A 5 -1.77 6.72 14.14
N THR A 6 -0.70 5.95 14.35
CA THR A 6 0.04 5.31 13.25
C THR A 6 -0.78 4.22 12.57
N TRP A 7 -1.53 3.43 13.35
CA TRP A 7 -2.48 2.47 12.77
C TRP A 7 -3.53 3.16 11.90
N ASN A 8 -4.12 4.26 12.38
CA ASN A 8 -5.10 5.03 11.61
C ASN A 8 -4.48 5.62 10.34
N GLU A 9 -3.23 6.08 10.41
CA GLU A 9 -2.47 6.56 9.27
C GLU A 9 -2.23 5.47 8.22
N LEU A 10 -1.81 4.27 8.64
CA LEU A 10 -1.65 3.11 7.76
C LEU A 10 -2.95 2.81 7.00
N ILE A 11 -4.08 2.70 7.72
CA ILE A 11 -5.37 2.38 7.11
C ILE A 11 -5.82 3.49 6.14
N ARG A 12 -5.58 4.76 6.51
CA ARG A 12 -5.89 5.91 5.66
C ARG A 12 -5.04 5.90 4.38
N ALA A 13 -3.73 5.71 4.50
CA ALA A 13 -2.80 5.67 3.37
C ALA A 13 -3.13 4.51 2.42
N TRP A 14 -3.39 3.32 2.97
CA TRP A 14 -3.82 2.16 2.21
C TRP A 14 -5.13 2.40 1.43
N SER A 15 -6.09 3.05 2.08
CA SER A 15 -7.37 3.42 1.45
C SER A 15 -7.19 4.48 0.35
N ALA A 16 -6.22 5.38 0.51
CA ALA A 16 -5.86 6.41 -0.47
C ALA A 16 -4.95 5.89 -1.60
N ARG A 17 -4.57 4.60 -1.59
CA ARG A 17 -3.56 4.02 -2.50
C ARG A 17 -2.19 4.71 -2.41
N ASP A 18 -1.91 5.38 -1.30
CA ASP A 18 -0.59 5.91 -0.99
C ASP A 18 0.27 4.79 -0.41
N VAL A 19 0.85 4.00 -1.32
CA VAL A 19 1.60 2.79 -0.99
C VAL A 19 2.85 3.11 -0.17
N GLN A 20 3.50 4.23 -0.46
CA GLN A 20 4.70 4.66 0.25
C GLN A 20 4.38 5.04 1.70
N ALA A 21 3.39 5.92 1.91
CA ALA A 21 2.99 6.30 3.27
C ALA A 21 2.46 5.11 4.07
N ALA A 22 1.74 4.18 3.42
CA ALA A 22 1.27 2.95 4.07
C ALA A 22 2.43 2.06 4.52
N GLN A 23 3.48 1.94 3.70
CA GLN A 23 4.68 1.18 4.06
C GLN A 23 5.44 1.82 5.22
N GLU A 24 5.66 3.14 5.20
CA GLU A 24 6.36 3.85 6.27
C GLU A 24 5.63 3.69 7.61
N ALA A 25 4.29 3.85 7.61
CA ALA A 25 3.47 3.63 8.80
C ALA A 25 3.53 2.17 9.28
N ALA A 26 3.53 1.20 8.37
CA ALA A 26 3.65 -0.22 8.69
C ALA A 26 5.00 -0.58 9.32
N GLU A 27 6.10 -0.05 8.77
CA GLU A 27 7.45 -0.28 9.29
C GLU A 27 7.64 0.35 10.68
N ALA A 28 7.18 1.59 10.86
CA ALA A 28 7.19 2.27 12.15
C ALA A 28 6.41 1.48 13.21
N LEU A 29 5.22 0.97 12.85
CA LEU A 29 4.38 0.23 13.78
C LEU A 29 4.98 -1.15 14.12
N LEU A 30 5.56 -1.86 13.14
CA LEU A 30 6.28 -3.11 13.39
C LEU A 30 7.49 -2.91 14.30
N GLU A 31 8.25 -1.83 14.11
CA GLU A 31 9.38 -1.53 14.99
C GLU A 31 8.91 -1.28 16.43
N TRP A 32 7.80 -0.55 16.60
CA TRP A 32 7.21 -0.29 17.91
C TRP A 32 6.76 -1.58 18.61
N LEU A 33 6.03 -2.45 17.91
CA LEU A 33 5.59 -3.74 18.44
C LEU A 33 6.78 -4.63 18.80
N ARG A 34 7.82 -4.67 17.95
CA ARG A 34 9.05 -5.43 18.22
C ARG A 34 9.78 -4.96 19.48
N LYS A 35 9.67 -3.68 19.83
CA LYS A 35 10.24 -3.11 21.07
C LYS A 35 9.40 -3.44 22.32
N GLY A 36 8.31 -4.20 22.19
CA GLY A 36 7.38 -4.50 23.28
C GLY A 36 6.43 -3.34 23.58
N GLY A 37 6.20 -2.46 22.60
CA GLY A 37 5.23 -1.37 22.72
C GLY A 37 3.79 -1.87 22.72
N PHE A 38 2.87 -1.03 23.20
CA PHE A 38 1.44 -1.38 23.20
C PHE A 38 0.87 -1.47 21.78
N ALA A 39 0.04 -2.48 21.55
CA ALA A 39 -0.67 -2.65 20.29
C ALA A 39 -1.83 -1.65 20.12
N PRO A 40 -2.10 -1.19 18.89
CA PRO A 40 -3.28 -0.37 18.61
C PRO A 40 -4.57 -1.20 18.70
N LEU A 41 -5.69 -0.52 18.92
CA LEU A 41 -7.01 -1.15 18.81
C LEU A 41 -7.36 -1.33 17.33
N THR A 42 -7.36 -2.59 16.91
CA THR A 42 -7.59 -3.00 15.51
C THR A 42 -9.07 -3.24 15.20
N MET A 43 -9.84 -3.76 16.15
CA MET A 43 -11.25 -4.10 15.99
C MET A 43 -12.04 -3.67 17.22
N GLN A 44 -13.20 -3.05 17.02
CA GLN A 44 -14.06 -2.58 18.12
C GLN A 44 -14.68 -3.72 18.94
N GLN A 45 -14.78 -4.91 18.35
CA GLN A 45 -15.38 -6.09 18.99
C GLN A 45 -14.42 -6.82 19.94
N LEU A 46 -13.13 -6.47 19.92
CA LEU A 46 -12.13 -7.10 20.77
C LEU A 46 -11.98 -6.33 22.10
N PRO A 47 -11.82 -7.04 23.22
CA PRO A 47 -11.50 -6.41 24.50
C PRO A 47 -10.20 -5.61 24.41
N GLN A 48 -10.15 -4.48 25.11
CA GLN A 48 -8.90 -3.74 25.27
C GLN A 48 -7.86 -4.64 25.96
N GLY A 49 -6.67 -4.75 25.35
CA GLY A 49 -5.59 -5.61 25.85
C GLY A 49 -5.64 -7.05 25.36
N ASP A 50 -6.57 -7.41 24.46
CA ASP A 50 -6.55 -8.71 23.80
C ASP A 50 -5.29 -8.84 22.91
N LEU A 51 -4.57 -9.95 23.05
CA LEU A 51 -3.37 -10.28 22.25
C LEU A 51 -3.68 -10.30 20.74
N LEU A 52 -4.95 -10.50 20.38
CA LEU A 52 -5.37 -10.48 19.00
C LEU A 52 -5.18 -9.10 18.33
N HIS A 53 -5.17 -8.00 19.10
CA HIS A 53 -4.82 -6.67 18.58
C HIS A 53 -3.40 -6.63 18.03
N GLU A 54 -2.43 -7.14 18.79
CA GLU A 54 -1.03 -7.24 18.37
C GLU A 54 -0.90 -8.14 17.14
N THR A 55 -1.60 -9.28 17.15
CA THR A 55 -1.57 -10.25 16.06
C THR A 55 -2.10 -9.65 14.76
N ILE A 56 -3.25 -8.97 14.80
CA ILE A 56 -3.86 -8.31 13.63
C ILE A 56 -2.96 -7.17 13.15
N ALA A 57 -2.47 -6.33 14.06
CA ALA A 57 -1.62 -5.20 13.68
C ALA A 57 -0.35 -5.69 12.97
N THR A 58 0.28 -6.73 13.52
CA THR A 58 1.47 -7.37 12.93
C THR A 58 1.16 -7.99 11.56
N ALA A 59 0.06 -8.74 11.44
CA ALA A 59 -0.33 -9.38 10.18
C ALA A 59 -0.60 -8.35 9.08
N VAL A 60 -1.33 -7.28 9.38
CA VAL A 60 -1.64 -6.21 8.41
C VAL A 60 -0.37 -5.46 8.00
N CYS A 61 0.50 -5.09 8.94
CA CYS A 61 1.75 -4.42 8.58
C CYS A 61 2.65 -5.28 7.68
N ASN A 62 2.73 -6.58 7.94
CA ASN A 62 3.46 -7.51 7.08
C ASN A 62 2.82 -7.64 5.69
N ALA A 63 1.48 -7.67 5.61
CA ALA A 63 0.78 -7.73 4.33
C ALA A 63 1.03 -6.47 3.48
N VAL A 64 1.01 -5.27 4.08
CA VAL A 64 1.37 -4.03 3.39
C VAL A 64 2.80 -4.11 2.86
N ARG A 65 3.76 -4.51 3.71
CA ARG A 65 5.18 -4.61 3.33
C ARG A 65 5.44 -5.63 2.23
N LEU A 66 4.70 -6.74 2.21
CA LEU A 66 4.77 -7.73 1.14
C LEU A 66 4.14 -7.21 -0.16
N HIS A 67 3.01 -6.52 -0.07
CA HIS A 67 2.36 -5.94 -1.25
C HIS A 67 3.26 -4.91 -1.93
N THR A 68 3.93 -4.04 -1.17
CA THR A 68 4.84 -3.04 -1.75
C THR A 68 6.08 -3.68 -2.37
N SER A 69 6.54 -4.80 -1.81
CA SER A 69 7.67 -5.56 -2.34
C SER A 69 7.31 -6.43 -3.55
N LEU A 70 6.03 -6.69 -3.78
CA LEU A 70 5.49 -7.49 -4.90
C LEU A 70 4.87 -6.62 -6.00
N ASP A 71 5.01 -5.29 -5.92
CA ASP A 71 4.66 -4.40 -7.02
C ASP A 71 5.61 -4.73 -8.19
N PHE A 72 5.19 -5.66 -9.04
CA PHE A 72 5.83 -5.96 -10.31
C PHE A 72 5.89 -4.66 -11.10
N PRO A 73 7.00 -4.36 -11.80
CA PRO A 73 7.05 -3.19 -12.67
C PRO A 73 5.85 -3.30 -13.60
N ASN A 74 4.95 -2.34 -13.49
CA ASN A 74 3.85 -2.16 -14.41
C ASN A 74 4.52 -2.08 -15.79
N GLU A 75 4.43 -3.15 -16.59
CA GLU A 75 4.87 -3.11 -17.98
C GLU A 75 4.13 -1.93 -18.58
N GLU A 76 4.88 -0.87 -18.87
CA GLU A 76 4.41 0.25 -19.66
C GLU A 76 3.80 -0.36 -20.91
N SER A 77 2.47 -0.38 -20.95
CA SER A 77 1.74 -0.79 -22.14
C SER A 77 2.18 0.17 -23.22
N ASN A 78 3.03 -0.36 -24.12
CA ASN A 78 3.43 0.20 -25.39
C ASN A 78 2.32 1.09 -25.93
N ASN A 79 2.55 2.40 -25.90
CA ASN A 79 1.80 3.33 -26.71
C ASN A 79 2.74 3.88 -27.79
N ASP A 80 3.30 2.96 -28.59
CA ASP A 80 3.77 3.25 -29.94
C ASP A 80 2.53 3.52 -30.80
N ASN A 81 2.03 4.76 -30.67
CA ASN A 81 1.06 5.30 -31.60
C ASN A 81 1.81 5.69 -32.89
N ASP A 82 2.19 4.68 -33.69
CA ASP A 82 2.63 4.86 -35.07
C ASP A 82 1.41 5.31 -35.89
N ASN A 83 1.15 6.61 -35.86
CA ASN A 83 0.16 7.27 -36.68
C ASN A 83 0.68 7.35 -38.12
N GLN A 84 0.65 6.24 -38.84
CA GLN A 84 0.88 6.21 -40.28
C GLN A 84 -0.43 6.55 -41.01
N VAL A 85 -0.69 7.86 -41.18
CA VAL A 85 -1.72 8.36 -42.10
C VAL A 85 -1.02 9.06 -43.25
N GLY A 86 -1.13 8.48 -44.44
CA GLY A 86 -0.60 9.09 -45.66
C GLY A 86 -0.79 8.29 -46.95
N ASP A 87 -1.86 7.51 -47.09
CA ASP A 87 -2.34 7.09 -48.41
C ASP A 87 -3.18 8.22 -49.02
N GLN A 88 -2.62 8.91 -50.00
CA GLN A 88 -3.37 9.71 -50.96
C GLN A 88 -2.74 9.47 -52.33
N GLY A 89 -3.39 8.58 -53.08
CA GLY A 89 -3.01 8.23 -54.44
C GLY A 89 -2.90 9.44 -55.37
N SER A 90 -1.99 9.31 -56.33
CA SER A 90 -1.95 10.14 -57.53
C SER A 90 -3.25 10.01 -58.34
N PRO A 91 -3.58 11.05 -59.12
CA PRO A 91 -3.75 10.77 -60.54
C PRO A 91 -3.09 11.83 -61.44
N SER A 92 -2.59 11.31 -62.56
CA SER A 92 -2.06 12.00 -63.73
C SER A 92 -3.10 12.89 -64.41
N THR A 93 -2.68 14.04 -64.95
CA THR A 93 -2.77 14.44 -66.37
C THR A 93 -1.95 15.71 -66.56
#